data_AF-A0A4Q3E2G7-F1
#
_entry.id   AF-A0A4Q3E2G7-F1
#
_cell.length_a   1.000
_cell.length_b   1.000
_cell.length_c   1.000
_cell.angle_alpha   90.00
_cell.angle_beta   90.00
_cell.angle_gamma   90.00
#
_symmetry.space_group_name_H-M   'P 1'
#
loop_
_entity.id
_entity.type
_entity.pdbx_description
1 polymer ?
#
loop_
_entity_poly.entity_id
_entity_poly.type
_entity_poly.pdbx_seq_one_letter_code
_entity_poly.pdbx_strand_id
1 'polypeptide(L)'
;MPARKIISLLPAATEIVCALGLEADLVGRSHECDFPLTVKSLPACTEANIPDNLDSGAIDTKVKELLGDALSLYTVKREQIKQLAPDVVITQAQCEVCA
;
A
#
# COMPACT_ATOMS: atom_id res chain seq x y z
N MET A 1 -4.71 -5.55 -26.01
CA MET A 1 -3.83 -6.28 -25.07
C MET A 1 -4.72 -6.98 -24.06
N PRO A 2 -4.38 -8.17 -23.54
CA PRO A 2 -5.16 -8.76 -22.45
C PRO A 2 -5.13 -7.82 -21.24
N ALA A 3 -6.28 -7.66 -20.57
CA ALA A 3 -6.37 -6.93 -19.31
C ALA A 3 -5.44 -7.57 -18.28
N ARG A 4 -4.59 -6.78 -17.62
CA ARG A 4 -3.66 -7.27 -16.59
C ARG A 4 -4.26 -6.98 -15.23
N LYS A 5 -4.07 -7.88 -14.27
CA LYS A 5 -4.45 -7.64 -12.88
C LYS A 5 -3.28 -6.99 -12.14
N ILE A 6 -3.43 -5.71 -11.81
CA ILE A 6 -2.41 -4.89 -11.18
C ILE A 6 -2.75 -4.70 -9.70
N ILE A 7 -1.77 -4.93 -8.82
CA ILE A 7 -1.82 -4.43 -7.44
C ILE A 7 -0.80 -3.30 -7.32
N SER A 8 -1.22 -2.16 -6.76
CA SER A 8 -0.32 -1.03 -6.47
C SER A 8 -0.24 -0.78 -4.97
N LEU A 9 0.95 -0.94 -4.39
CA LEU A 9 1.20 -0.82 -2.95
C LEU A 9 1.84 0.51 -2.55
N LEU A 10 1.77 1.51 -3.43
CA LEU A 10 2.29 2.86 -3.19
C LEU A 10 1.25 3.89 -3.71
N PRO A 11 0.89 4.93 -2.93
CA PRO A 11 -0.06 5.96 -3.37
C PRO A 11 0.33 6.58 -4.72
N ALA A 12 1.55 7.11 -4.83
CA ALA A 12 2.04 7.72 -6.06
C ALA A 12 2.00 6.76 -7.28
N ALA A 13 2.33 5.48 -7.07
CA ALA A 13 2.23 4.49 -8.16
C ALA A 13 0.79 4.25 -8.59
N THR A 14 -0.16 4.25 -7.65
CA THR A 14 -1.59 4.08 -7.92
C THR A 14 -2.10 5.23 -8.79
N GLU A 15 -1.73 6.46 -8.42
CA GLU A 15 -2.08 7.65 -9.19
C GLU A 15 -1.49 7.61 -10.61
N ILE A 16 -0.24 7.17 -10.76
CA ILE A 16 0.40 6.99 -12.07
C ILE A 16 -0.34 5.94 -12.91
N VAL A 17 -0.70 4.80 -12.35
CA VAL A 17 -1.47 3.75 -13.07
C VAL A 17 -2.80 4.31 -13.55
N CYS A 18 -3.51 5.05 -12.71
CA CYS A 18 -4.76 5.72 -13.09
C CYS A 18 -4.53 6.77 -14.20
N ALA A 19 -3.49 7.61 -14.08
CA ALA A 19 -3.15 8.63 -15.08
C ALA A 19 -2.77 8.03 -16.45
N LEU A 20 -2.24 6.80 -16.47
CA LEU A 20 -1.95 6.04 -17.69
C LEU A 20 -3.19 5.38 -18.31
N GLY A 21 -4.38 5.55 -17.73
CA GLY A 21 -5.63 4.96 -18.22
C GLY A 21 -5.80 3.47 -17.86
N LEU A 22 -5.06 2.99 -16.86
CA LEU A 22 -5.05 1.58 -16.43
C LEU A 22 -5.81 1.36 -15.11
N GLU A 23 -6.70 2.29 -14.73
CA GLU A 23 -7.48 2.16 -13.49
C GLU A 23 -8.33 0.88 -13.46
N ALA A 24 -8.92 0.50 -14.59
CA ALA A 24 -9.74 -0.72 -14.70
C ALA A 24 -8.94 -2.02 -14.51
N ASP A 25 -7.62 -1.96 -14.64
CA ASP A 25 -6.71 -3.08 -14.44
C ASP A 25 -6.28 -3.22 -12.96
N LEU A 26 -6.59 -2.23 -12.10
CA LEU A 26 -6.29 -2.29 -10.67
C LEU A 26 -7.25 -3.25 -9.95
N VAL A 27 -6.69 -4.24 -9.27
CA VAL A 27 -7.44 -5.24 -8.48
C VAL A 27 -7.17 -5.16 -6.98
N GLY A 28 -6.18 -4.37 -6.55
CA GLY A 28 -5.83 -4.18 -5.16
C GLY A 28 -4.90 -3.00 -4.95
N ARG A 29 -4.92 -2.45 -3.73
CA ARG A 29 -4.20 -1.22 -3.38
C ARG A 29 -3.52 -1.30 -2.01
N SER A 30 -2.67 -0.34 -1.65
CA SER A 30 -2.29 -0.14 -0.23
C SER A 30 -3.45 0.47 0.57
N HIS A 31 -3.38 0.39 1.90
CA HIS A 31 -4.36 1.06 2.77
C HIS A 31 -4.39 2.59 2.58
N GLU A 32 -3.26 3.20 2.21
CA GLU A 32 -3.09 4.65 2.04
C GLU A 32 -3.49 5.14 0.65
N CYS A 33 -3.56 4.28 -0.37
CA CYS A 33 -3.96 4.71 -1.71
C CYS A 33 -5.42 5.15 -1.73
N ASP A 34 -5.68 6.44 -1.88
CA ASP A 34 -7.00 7.03 -1.68
C ASP A 34 -7.47 7.93 -2.85
N PHE A 35 -6.63 8.07 -3.88
CA PHE A 35 -6.87 8.87 -5.08
C PHE A 35 -6.58 8.08 -6.38
N PRO A 36 -7.40 8.25 -7.44
CA PRO A 36 -8.74 8.87 -7.42
C PRO A 36 -9.69 8.14 -6.46
N LEU A 37 -10.73 8.80 -5.95
CA LEU A 37 -11.61 8.25 -4.90
C LEU A 37 -12.19 6.86 -5.24
N THR A 38 -12.34 6.56 -6.52
CA THR A 38 -12.76 5.26 -7.06
C THR A 38 -11.89 4.10 -6.60
N VAL A 39 -10.57 4.31 -6.41
CA VAL A 39 -9.66 3.24 -5.97
C VAL A 39 -9.96 2.78 -4.54
N LYS A 40 -10.66 3.57 -3.72
CA LYS A 40 -11.07 3.16 -2.36
C LYS A 40 -11.97 1.93 -2.36
N SER A 41 -12.70 1.68 -3.46
CA SER A 41 -13.53 0.49 -3.65
C SER A 41 -12.70 -0.80 -3.81
N LEU A 42 -11.42 -0.68 -4.15
CA LEU A 42 -10.52 -1.81 -4.31
C LEU A 42 -10.07 -2.36 -2.95
N PRO A 43 -9.84 -3.68 -2.85
CA PRO A 43 -9.36 -4.30 -1.62
C PRO A 43 -7.98 -3.77 -1.21
N ALA A 44 -7.86 -3.32 0.04
CA ALA A 44 -6.58 -2.92 0.63
C ALA A 44 -5.75 -4.17 0.97
N CYS A 45 -4.58 -4.29 0.36
CA CYS A 45 -3.62 -5.39 0.48
C CYS A 45 -2.53 -5.14 1.54
N THR A 46 -2.57 -3.99 2.21
CA THR A 46 -1.74 -3.68 3.38
C THR A 46 -2.60 -3.11 4.50
N GLU A 47 -2.04 -3.04 5.69
CA GLU A 47 -2.61 -2.37 6.86
C GLU A 47 -1.51 -1.74 7.72
N ALA A 48 -1.79 -0.58 8.32
CA ALA A 48 -0.86 0.06 9.24
C ALA A 48 -0.75 -0.76 10.53
N ASN A 49 0.46 -0.87 11.07
CA ASN A 49 0.72 -1.43 12.40
C ASN A 49 0.71 -0.35 13.50
N ILE A 50 0.42 0.90 13.11
CA ILE A 50 0.30 2.05 14.01
C ILE A 50 -1.19 2.42 14.10
N PRO A 51 -1.75 2.53 15.32
CA PRO A 51 -3.13 2.98 15.50
C PRO A 51 -3.37 4.41 14.99
N ASP A 52 -4.57 4.64 14.47
CA ASP A 52 -5.04 5.98 14.13
C ASP A 52 -5.21 6.85 15.39
N ASN A 53 -5.20 8.18 15.20
CA ASN A 53 -5.49 9.20 16.23
C ASN A 53 -4.48 9.28 17.39
N LEU A 54 -3.24 8.85 17.18
CA LEU A 54 -2.15 9.12 18.10
C LEU A 54 -1.61 10.55 17.91
N ASP A 55 -1.16 11.17 19.01
CA ASP A 55 -0.37 12.39 18.91
C ASP A 55 1.04 12.08 18.36
N SER A 56 1.75 13.12 17.91
CA SER A 56 3.06 12.95 17.29
C SER A 56 4.11 12.30 18.21
N GLY A 57 4.04 12.51 19.53
CA GLY A 57 4.97 11.90 20.48
C GLY A 57 4.71 10.41 20.68
N ALA A 58 3.44 10.03 20.72
CA ALA A 58 3.00 8.64 20.75
C ALA A 58 3.33 7.91 19.44
N ILE A 59 3.18 8.58 18.29
CA ILE A 59 3.59 8.04 16.98
C ILE A 59 5.10 7.77 16.97
N ASP A 60 5.93 8.75 17.34
CA ASP A 60 7.40 8.60 17.39
C ASP A 60 7.83 7.44 18.29
N THR A 61 7.23 7.34 19.46
CA THR A 61 7.48 6.22 20.39
C THR A 61 7.14 4.90 19.72
N LYS A 62 5.98 4.80 19.07
CA LYS A 62 5.51 3.55 18.45
C LYS A 62 6.35 3.13 17.24
N VAL A 63 6.76 4.09 16.41
CA VAL A 63 7.66 3.85 15.28
C VAL A 63 8.99 3.30 15.78
N LYS A 64 9.57 3.89 16.82
CA LYS A 64 10.83 3.42 17.42
C LYS A 64 10.72 2.01 17.99
N GLU A 65 9.62 1.69 18.66
CA GLU A 65 9.35 0.32 19.14
C GLU A 65 9.31 -0.69 17.99
N LEU A 66 8.52 -0.39 16.94
CA LEU A 66 8.38 -1.29 15.78
C LEU A 66 9.71 -1.51 15.05
N LEU A 67 10.46 -0.43 14.82
CA LEU A 67 11.77 -0.53 14.16
C LEU A 67 12.81 -1.24 15.04
N GLY A 68 12.79 -1.02 16.36
CA GLY A 68 13.64 -1.70 17.33
C GLY A 68 13.41 -3.21 17.39
N ASP A 69 12.16 -3.64 17.22
CA ASP A 69 11.76 -5.04 17.13
C ASP A 69 11.97 -5.65 15.72
N ALA A 70 12.56 -4.89 14.79
CA ALA A 70 12.67 -5.24 13.37
C ALA A 70 11.32 -5.59 12.70
N LEU A 71 10.24 -5.02 13.23
CA LEU A 71 8.88 -5.13 12.70
C LEU A 71 8.64 -4.03 11.66
N SER A 72 7.86 -4.36 10.63
CA SER A 72 7.45 -3.39 9.60
C SER A 72 6.40 -2.42 10.16
N LEU A 73 6.39 -1.18 9.66
CA LEU A 73 5.35 -0.18 9.99
C LEU A 73 3.97 -0.55 9.44
N TYR A 74 3.92 -1.48 8.49
CA TYR A 74 2.70 -2.01 7.92
C TYR A 74 2.82 -3.51 7.65
N THR A 75 1.68 -4.18 7.65
CA THR A 75 1.57 -5.60 7.31
C THR A 75 1.07 -5.78 5.88
N VAL A 76 1.68 -6.70 5.14
CA VAL A 76 1.23 -7.10 3.80
C VAL A 76 0.27 -8.28 3.92
N LYS A 77 -0.96 -8.13 3.41
CA LYS A 77 -2.02 -9.14 3.44
C LYS A 77 -1.79 -10.18 2.34
N ARG A 78 -0.83 -11.08 2.57
CA ARG A 78 -0.37 -12.09 1.59
C ARG A 78 -1.51 -12.95 1.04
N GLU A 79 -2.43 -13.39 1.89
CA GLU A 79 -3.57 -14.22 1.44
C GLU A 79 -4.52 -13.45 0.51
N GLN A 80 -4.73 -12.17 0.77
CA GLN A 80 -5.54 -11.31 -0.10
C GLN A 80 -4.87 -11.11 -1.46
N ILE A 81 -3.55 -10.87 -1.47
CA ILE A 81 -2.77 -10.79 -2.73
C ILE A 81 -2.86 -12.11 -3.51
N LYS A 82 -2.74 -13.26 -2.84
CA LYS A 82 -2.88 -14.58 -3.48
C LYS A 82 -4.27 -14.77 -4.09
N GLN A 83 -5.34 -14.37 -3.38
CA GLN A 83 -6.72 -14.47 -3.86
C GLN A 83 -6.97 -13.59 -5.09
N LEU A 84 -6.40 -12.39 -5.13
CA LEU A 84 -6.49 -11.48 -6.29
C LEU A 84 -5.68 -12.00 -7.50
N ALA A 85 -4.65 -12.82 -7.25
CA ALA A 85 -3.79 -13.45 -8.24
C ALA A 85 -3.28 -12.46 -9.30
N PRO A 86 -2.58 -11.38 -8.89
CA PRO A 86 -2.14 -10.33 -9.81
C PRO A 86 -1.10 -10.84 -10.80
N ASP A 87 -1.06 -10.20 -11.98
CA ASP A 87 0.01 -10.39 -12.96
C ASP A 87 1.21 -9.49 -12.65
N VAL A 88 0.96 -8.34 -12.03
CA VAL A 88 1.97 -7.33 -11.70
C VAL A 88 1.68 -6.73 -10.33
N VAL A 89 2.74 -6.60 -9.50
CA VAL A 89 2.70 -5.84 -8.25
C VAL A 89 3.66 -4.67 -8.38
N ILE A 90 3.16 -3.45 -8.16
CA ILE A 90 3.96 -2.22 -8.15
C ILE A 90 4.16 -1.81 -6.70
N THR A 91 5.41 -1.62 -6.30
CA THR A 91 5.80 -1.22 -4.95
C THR A 91 7.09 -0.41 -5.01
N GLN A 92 7.47 0.23 -3.89
CA GLN A 92 8.75 0.88 -3.75
C GLN A 92 9.64 0.12 -2.77
N ALA A 93 10.95 0.15 -2.99
CA ALA A 93 11.92 -0.17 -1.95
C ALA A 93 12.04 1.01 -0.97
N GLN A 94 12.45 0.71 0.26
CA GLN A 94 12.77 1.74 1.24
C GLN A 94 13.93 2.59 0.70
N CYS A 95 13.75 3.91 0.68
CA CYS A 95 14.78 4.84 0.27
C CYS A 95 15.79 5.00 1.41
N GLU A 96 17.09 4.88 1.12
CA GLU A 96 18.17 5.04 2.12
C GLU A 96 18.20 6.44 2.76
N VAL A 97 17.55 7.43 2.15
CA VAL A 97 17.49 8.83 2.63
C VAL A 97 16.24 9.10 3.46
N CYS A 98 15.18 8.32 3.28
CA CYS A 98 13.87 8.55 3.91
C CYS A 98 13.59 7.60 5.08
N ALA A 99 14.58 6.79 5.45
CA ALA A 99 14.50 5.73 6.45
C ALA A 99 15.31 6.05 7.70
#